data_AF-A0A532T7T6-F1
#
_entry.id   AF-A0A532T7T6-F1
#
_cell.length_a   1.000
_cell.length_b   1.000
_cell.length_c   1.000
_cell.angle_alpha   90.00
_cell.angle_beta   90.00
_cell.angle_gamma   90.00
#
_symmetry.space_group_name_H-M   'P 1'
#
loop_
_entity.id
_entity.type
_entity.pdbx_description
1 polymer ?
#
loop_
_entity_poly.entity_id
_entity_poly.type
_entity_poly.pdbx_seq_one_letter_code
_entity_poly.pdbx_strand_id
1 'polypeptide(L)'
;MVQDQDNRYQEEHDGIQKPIINIEKLLYNSAYTSCNFNKIPPIIGCLVADQYGNTHMVFEYASKNKNNYGPVKSYLSEDEKNFLEIDLISMYFSSFKTFAGQTNIQNLSNLEIHGSNIKVKIFFLFDNFMIIIFLNSNTELNLKEKTSIVQYFEDQITKYEFEFKHFNAAKSRKILSMLENKGNAWLKRINKSYLKTYKDSYLKKHEIIGELTREIDPIIEEVLYEYLEYIQDDIVNNVSKEIKNKIQDMLFGFNPNSY
;
A
#
# COMPACT_ATOMS: atom_id res chain seq x y z
N MET A 1 10.24 -64.78 40.98
CA MET A 1 10.88 -63.48 40.70
C MET A 1 9.99 -62.75 39.70
N VAL A 2 9.37 -61.65 40.14
CA VAL A 2 9.00 -60.42 39.37
C VAL A 2 8.01 -60.62 38.19
N GLN A 3 6.71 -60.38 38.43
CA GLN A 3 5.89 -59.20 38.02
C GLN A 3 5.52 -59.21 36.52
N ASP A 4 4.22 -59.27 36.17
CA ASP A 4 3.31 -58.12 35.92
C ASP A 4 3.84 -57.23 34.78
N GLN A 5 3.11 -56.80 33.75
CA GLN A 5 1.69 -56.58 33.52
C GLN A 5 1.51 -56.16 32.04
N ASP A 6 0.28 -56.27 31.54
CA ASP A 6 -0.39 -55.39 30.56
C ASP A 6 0.38 -54.76 29.39
N ASN A 7 -0.12 -54.99 28.18
CA ASN A 7 -0.62 -53.87 27.36
C ASN A 7 -1.66 -54.35 26.35
N ARG A 8 -2.93 -54.14 26.71
CA ARG A 8 -3.99 -53.76 25.77
C ARG A 8 -3.68 -52.36 25.21
N TYR A 9 -4.41 -51.99 24.16
CA TYR A 9 -4.80 -50.64 23.70
C TYR A 9 -4.54 -50.39 22.20
N GLN A 10 -5.68 -50.33 21.49
CA GLN A 10 -6.07 -49.29 20.51
C GLN A 10 -5.35 -49.33 19.14
N GLU A 11 -5.96 -49.73 18.02
CA GLU A 11 -7.21 -49.27 17.38
C GLU A 11 -7.52 -47.78 17.54
N GLU A 12 -7.64 -47.11 16.39
CA GLU A 12 -8.19 -45.77 16.19
C GLU A 12 -7.28 -44.57 16.51
N HIS A 13 -6.62 -44.07 15.46
CA HIS A 13 -6.95 -42.79 14.81
C HIS A 13 -5.70 -42.28 14.09
N ASP A 14 -5.55 -42.65 12.81
CA ASP A 14 -4.90 -41.76 11.85
C ASP A 14 -5.84 -40.56 11.67
N GLY A 15 -5.79 -39.68 12.66
CA GLY A 15 -6.33 -38.35 12.56
C GLY A 15 -5.61 -37.70 11.38
N ILE A 16 -6.33 -37.57 10.27
CA ILE A 16 -6.07 -36.56 9.26
C ILE A 16 -5.95 -35.25 10.04
N GLN A 17 -4.72 -34.87 10.38
CA GLN A 17 -4.40 -33.53 10.85
C GLN A 17 -4.77 -32.63 9.68
N LYS A 18 -6.02 -32.14 9.68
CA LYS A 18 -6.41 -30.99 8.89
C LYS A 18 -5.31 -29.96 9.13
N PRO A 19 -4.66 -29.44 8.06
CA PRO A 19 -3.63 -28.44 8.25
C PRO A 19 -4.23 -27.34 9.10
N ILE A 20 -3.56 -26.97 10.19
CA ILE A 20 -3.94 -25.79 10.96
C ILE A 20 -3.75 -24.62 10.01
N ILE A 21 -4.84 -24.23 9.36
CA ILE A 21 -4.88 -23.09 8.47
C ILE A 21 -4.68 -21.88 9.38
N ASN A 22 -3.51 -21.24 9.27
CA ASN A 22 -3.25 -20.00 9.97
C ASN A 22 -4.18 -18.92 9.39
N ILE A 23 -5.29 -18.66 10.09
CA ILE A 23 -6.35 -17.74 9.68
C ILE A 23 -5.79 -16.35 9.42
N GLU A 24 -4.88 -15.85 10.27
CA GLU A 24 -4.22 -14.55 10.07
C GLU A 24 -3.47 -14.48 8.74
N LYS A 25 -2.80 -15.57 8.35
CA LYS A 25 -2.07 -15.66 7.08
C LYS A 25 -3.04 -15.60 5.90
N LEU A 26 -4.20 -16.27 5.98
CA LEU A 26 -5.23 -16.18 4.94
C LEU A 26 -5.83 -14.78 4.85
N LEU A 27 -6.20 -14.19 5.99
CA LEU A 27 -6.76 -12.84 6.07
C LEU A 27 -5.81 -11.81 5.46
N TYR A 28 -4.54 -11.86 5.86
CA TYR A 28 -3.53 -10.97 5.29
C TYR A 28 -3.32 -11.22 3.79
N ASN A 29 -3.24 -12.48 3.34
CA ASN A 29 -3.08 -12.77 1.92
C ASN A 29 -4.26 -12.27 1.08
N SER A 30 -5.47 -12.37 1.61
CA SER A 30 -6.68 -11.82 0.97
C SER A 30 -6.56 -10.30 0.83
N ALA A 31 -6.26 -9.59 1.92
CA ALA A 31 -6.08 -8.14 1.93
C ALA A 31 -4.92 -7.67 1.02
N TYR A 32 -3.83 -8.44 1.02
CA TYR A 32 -2.68 -8.18 0.17
C TYR A 32 -3.02 -8.31 -1.32
N THR A 33 -3.91 -9.25 -1.66
CA THR A 33 -4.39 -9.48 -3.02
C THR A 33 -5.46 -8.47 -3.43
N SER A 34 -6.36 -8.09 -2.53
CA SER A 34 -7.40 -7.08 -2.81
C SER A 34 -6.81 -5.70 -3.10
N CYS A 35 -5.74 -5.31 -2.40
CA CYS A 35 -4.97 -4.11 -2.71
C CYS A 35 -4.00 -4.27 -3.89
N ASN A 36 -3.96 -5.46 -4.51
CA ASN A 36 -3.06 -5.81 -5.61
C ASN A 36 -1.57 -5.68 -5.26
N PHE A 37 -1.21 -5.74 -3.98
CA PHE A 37 0.17 -5.62 -3.54
C PHE A 37 1.02 -6.83 -3.96
N ASN A 38 0.39 -7.94 -4.32
CA ASN A 38 1.05 -9.08 -4.96
C ASN A 38 1.57 -8.79 -6.38
N LYS A 39 1.00 -7.81 -7.09
CA LYS A 39 1.41 -7.46 -8.46
C LYS A 39 2.10 -6.10 -8.56
N ILE A 40 1.72 -5.13 -7.72
CA ILE A 40 2.25 -3.76 -7.74
C ILE A 40 2.71 -3.40 -6.32
N PRO A 41 3.98 -3.05 -6.10
CA PRO A 41 4.45 -2.68 -4.76
C PRO A 41 3.76 -1.39 -4.28
N PRO A 42 3.58 -1.19 -2.96
CA PRO A 42 2.94 0.02 -2.43
C PRO A 42 3.57 1.32 -2.95
N ILE A 43 4.89 1.42 -2.90
CA ILE A 43 5.68 2.52 -3.48
C ILE A 43 6.47 1.94 -4.64
N ILE A 44 6.11 2.34 -5.86
CA ILE A 44 6.62 1.80 -7.12
C ILE A 44 7.98 2.40 -7.46
N GLY A 45 8.12 3.71 -7.30
CA GLY A 45 9.34 4.41 -7.65
C GLY A 45 9.27 5.88 -7.29
N CYS A 46 10.42 6.53 -7.34
CA CYS A 46 10.54 7.96 -7.13
C CYS A 46 11.38 8.58 -8.23
N LEU A 47 11.03 9.82 -8.57
CA LEU A 47 11.75 10.67 -9.49
C LEU A 47 12.04 12.02 -8.84
N VAL A 48 13.24 12.54 -9.08
CA VAL A 48 13.62 13.91 -8.72
C VAL A 48 13.88 14.68 -10.00
N ALA A 49 13.20 15.82 -10.14
CA ALA A 49 13.40 16.75 -11.25
C ALA A 49 13.64 18.17 -10.73
N ASP A 50 14.23 19.01 -11.58
CA ASP A 50 14.25 20.45 -11.33
C ASP A 50 12.91 21.12 -11.64
N GLN A 51 12.83 22.42 -11.37
CA GLN A 51 11.67 23.26 -11.66
C GLN A 51 11.30 23.35 -13.14
N TYR A 52 12.20 22.99 -14.06
CA TYR A 52 11.96 22.96 -15.51
C TYR A 52 11.51 21.59 -16.00
N GLY A 53 11.41 20.61 -15.09
CA GLY A 53 11.02 19.24 -15.40
C GLY A 53 12.17 18.36 -15.88
N ASN A 54 13.42 18.81 -15.81
CA ASN A 54 14.57 17.97 -16.14
C ASN A 54 14.77 16.93 -15.04
N THR A 55 14.73 15.65 -15.40
CA THR A 55 14.95 14.55 -14.47
C THR A 55 16.42 14.46 -14.07
N HIS A 56 16.68 14.48 -12.77
CA HIS A 56 18.02 14.35 -12.20
C HIS A 56 18.30 12.93 -11.71
N MET A 57 17.26 12.23 -11.23
CA MET A 57 17.41 10.95 -10.57
C MET A 57 16.11 10.15 -10.66
N VAL A 58 16.21 8.85 -10.98
CA VAL A 58 15.08 7.91 -10.93
C VAL A 58 15.51 6.64 -10.24
N PHE A 59 14.68 6.14 -9.33
CA PHE A 59 14.87 4.81 -8.77
C PHE A 59 13.53 4.11 -8.54
N GLU A 60 13.50 2.81 -8.81
CA GLU A 60 12.27 2.02 -8.91
C GLU A 60 12.39 0.75 -8.06
N TYR A 61 11.27 0.29 -7.52
CA TYR A 61 11.22 -0.93 -6.72
C TYR A 61 11.32 -2.14 -7.65
N ALA A 62 12.55 -2.57 -7.94
CA ALA A 62 12.80 -3.83 -8.62
C ALA A 62 13.04 -4.95 -7.59
N SER A 63 12.12 -5.91 -7.52
CA SER A 63 12.28 -7.15 -6.74
C SER A 63 12.31 -8.35 -7.66
N LYS A 64 13.52 -8.85 -7.93
CA LYS A 64 13.75 -10.09 -8.70
C LYS A 64 13.39 -11.37 -7.93
N ASN A 65 13.04 -11.30 -6.65
CA ASN A 65 13.15 -12.46 -5.75
C ASN A 65 11.83 -13.09 -5.27
N LYS A 66 10.66 -12.41 -5.34
CA LYS A 66 9.38 -13.01 -4.86
C LYS A 66 8.11 -12.58 -5.61
N ASN A 67 7.95 -11.29 -5.90
CA ASN A 67 6.69 -10.75 -6.43
C ASN A 67 6.77 -10.30 -7.89
N ASN A 68 7.93 -10.49 -8.52
CA ASN A 68 8.23 -10.15 -9.92
C ASN A 68 7.72 -8.75 -10.33
N TYR A 69 7.93 -7.75 -9.47
CA TYR A 69 7.51 -6.38 -9.76
C TYR A 69 8.31 -5.81 -10.93
N GLY A 70 7.60 -5.17 -11.85
CA GLY A 70 8.15 -4.42 -12.97
C GLY A 70 8.45 -2.95 -12.64
N PRO A 71 9.07 -2.23 -13.60
CA PRO A 71 9.34 -0.78 -13.52
C PRO A 71 8.06 0.06 -13.54
N VAL A 72 8.12 1.37 -13.27
CA VAL A 72 6.93 2.25 -13.27
C VAL A 72 6.18 2.14 -14.60
N LYS A 73 6.90 2.10 -15.71
CA LYS A 73 6.33 1.98 -17.07
C LYS A 73 5.43 0.75 -17.24
N SER A 74 5.75 -0.39 -16.61
CA SER A 74 4.93 -1.61 -16.77
C SER A 74 3.54 -1.48 -16.16
N TYR A 75 3.29 -0.44 -15.36
CA TYR A 75 1.98 -0.18 -14.77
C TYR A 75 1.26 1.00 -15.44
N LEU A 76 1.92 1.75 -16.33
CA LEU A 76 1.36 2.95 -16.98
C LEU A 76 0.67 2.65 -18.32
N SER A 77 1.07 1.59 -19.02
CA SER A 77 0.48 1.21 -20.31
C SER A 77 0.35 -0.30 -20.43
N GLU A 78 -0.77 -0.75 -21.00
CA GLU A 78 -0.97 -2.16 -21.39
C GLU A 78 -0.19 -2.52 -22.66
N ASP A 79 0.11 -1.52 -23.49
CA ASP A 79 0.93 -1.66 -24.68
C ASP A 79 2.40 -1.32 -24.37
N GLU A 80 3.31 -2.27 -24.64
CA GLU A 80 4.77 -2.03 -24.65
C GLU A 80 5.19 -0.96 -25.69
N LYS A 81 4.28 -0.54 -26.57
CA LYS A 81 4.47 0.48 -27.61
C LYS A 81 4.20 1.91 -27.13
N ASN A 82 3.60 2.11 -25.96
CA ASN A 82 3.42 3.46 -25.42
C ASN A 82 4.73 3.94 -24.80
N PHE A 83 5.49 4.71 -25.59
CA PHE A 83 6.71 5.39 -25.19
C PHE A 83 6.42 6.59 -24.28
N LEU A 84 5.62 6.41 -23.21
CA LEU A 84 5.51 7.46 -22.20
C LEU A 84 6.85 7.51 -21.47
N GLU A 85 7.70 8.43 -21.91
CA GLU A 85 8.95 8.74 -21.24
C GLU A 85 8.61 9.33 -19.88
N ILE A 86 9.15 8.73 -18.83
CA ILE A 86 8.94 9.19 -17.46
C ILE A 86 9.34 10.67 -17.31
N ASP A 87 10.28 11.14 -18.13
CA ASP A 87 10.72 12.53 -18.19
C ASP A 87 9.62 13.50 -18.70
N LEU A 88 8.65 13.03 -19.49
CA LEU A 88 7.50 13.86 -19.88
C LEU A 88 6.59 14.17 -18.68
N ILE A 89 6.56 13.28 -17.69
CA ILE A 89 5.74 13.44 -16.48
C ILE A 89 6.22 14.64 -15.68
N SER A 90 7.53 14.78 -15.47
CA SER A 90 8.11 15.92 -14.76
C SER A 90 7.95 17.23 -15.53
N MET A 91 8.10 17.22 -16.85
CA MET A 91 7.84 18.40 -17.70
C MET A 91 6.40 18.89 -17.62
N TYR A 92 5.42 17.96 -17.60
CA TYR A 92 4.01 18.30 -17.46
C TYR A 92 3.72 18.99 -16.11
N PHE A 93 4.23 18.44 -15.01
CA PHE A 93 4.01 19.03 -13.68
C PHE A 93 4.78 20.32 -13.43
N SER A 94 5.95 20.46 -14.04
CA SER A 94 6.68 21.74 -14.08
C SER A 94 5.80 22.82 -14.74
N SER A 95 5.29 22.52 -15.93
CA SER A 95 4.42 23.43 -16.68
C SER A 95 3.15 23.78 -15.90
N PHE A 96 2.53 22.79 -15.24
CA PHE A 96 1.39 23.00 -14.36
C PHE A 96 1.70 23.91 -13.17
N LYS A 97 2.84 23.71 -12.49
CA LYS A 97 3.29 24.57 -11.38
C LYS A 97 3.47 26.01 -11.85
N THR A 98 4.10 26.22 -13.01
CA THR A 98 4.30 27.54 -13.60
C THR A 98 2.97 28.21 -13.92
N PHE A 99 2.05 27.51 -14.58
CA PHE A 99 0.71 28.01 -14.89
C PHE A 99 -0.02 28.45 -13.62
N ALA A 100 -0.06 27.58 -12.61
CA ALA A 100 -0.73 27.86 -11.36
C ALA A 100 -0.15 29.07 -10.62
N GLY A 101 1.18 29.24 -10.65
CA GLY A 101 1.85 30.44 -10.14
C GLY A 101 1.41 31.71 -10.87
N GLN A 102 1.28 31.66 -12.20
CA GLN A 102 0.80 32.79 -13.01
C GLN A 102 -0.67 33.12 -12.75
N THR A 103 -1.50 32.13 -12.46
CA THR A 103 -2.92 32.31 -12.13
C THR A 103 -3.18 32.56 -10.64
N ASN A 104 -2.12 32.77 -9.84
CA ASN A 104 -2.19 33.01 -8.39
C ASN A 104 -2.93 31.89 -7.61
N ILE A 105 -2.82 30.64 -8.08
CA ILE A 105 -3.25 29.47 -7.33
C ILE A 105 -2.21 29.22 -6.25
N GLN A 106 -2.61 29.39 -4.99
CA GLN A 106 -1.72 29.27 -3.85
C GLN A 106 -1.65 27.83 -3.32
N ASN A 107 -0.55 27.54 -2.63
CA ASN A 107 -0.34 26.29 -1.88
C ASN A 107 -0.36 25.00 -2.73
N LEU A 108 0.41 24.96 -3.81
CA LEU A 108 0.70 23.73 -4.55
C LEU A 108 1.80 22.88 -3.92
N SER A 109 2.02 22.95 -2.60
CA SER A 109 3.12 22.22 -1.93
C SER A 109 3.04 20.70 -2.12
N ASN A 110 1.82 20.17 -2.30
CA ASN A 110 1.54 18.75 -2.56
C ASN A 110 0.42 18.61 -3.60
N LEU A 111 0.66 17.86 -4.67
CA LEU A 111 -0.34 17.48 -5.69
C LEU A 111 -0.49 15.96 -5.72
N GLU A 112 -1.72 15.47 -5.75
CA GLU A 112 -2.03 14.04 -5.81
C GLU A 112 -2.96 13.73 -6.99
N ILE A 113 -2.62 12.70 -7.75
CA ILE A 113 -3.38 12.25 -8.92
C ILE A 113 -3.71 10.77 -8.74
N HIS A 114 -4.99 10.46 -8.85
CA HIS A 114 -5.54 9.14 -8.66
C HIS A 114 -5.87 8.51 -10.02
N GLY A 115 -5.12 7.48 -10.40
CA GLY A 115 -5.49 6.54 -11.45
C GLY A 115 -6.10 5.28 -10.83
N SER A 116 -6.75 4.47 -11.67
CA SER A 116 -7.30 3.17 -11.26
C SER A 116 -6.22 2.16 -10.88
N ASN A 117 -5.06 2.26 -11.53
CA ASN A 117 -3.91 1.37 -11.42
C ASN A 117 -2.76 1.93 -10.56
N ILE A 118 -2.48 3.23 -10.70
CA ILE A 118 -1.42 3.93 -9.99
C ILE A 118 -1.92 5.24 -9.40
N LYS A 119 -1.19 5.73 -8.41
CA LYS A 119 -1.38 7.04 -7.80
C LYS A 119 -0.05 7.78 -7.83
N VAL A 120 -0.10 9.08 -8.14
CA VAL A 120 1.11 9.92 -8.19
C VAL A 120 1.00 11.00 -7.12
N LYS A 121 2.02 11.14 -6.28
CA LYS A 121 2.16 12.26 -5.34
C LYS A 121 3.36 13.10 -5.70
N ILE A 122 3.19 14.41 -5.71
CA ILE A 122 4.20 15.37 -6.16
C ILE A 122 4.43 16.37 -5.04
N PHE A 123 5.70 16.51 -4.63
CA PHE A 123 6.14 17.48 -3.64
C PHE A 123 7.09 18.47 -4.30
N PHE A 124 6.86 19.77 -4.11
CA PHE A 124 7.77 20.80 -4.58
C PHE A 124 8.66 21.26 -3.43
N LEU A 125 9.97 21.12 -3.57
CA LEU A 125 10.96 21.39 -2.52
C LEU A 125 11.92 22.52 -2.92
N PHE A 126 12.27 23.36 -1.94
CA PHE A 126 13.24 24.47 -2.08
C PHE A 126 13.02 25.38 -3.31
N ASP A 127 11.76 25.51 -3.73
CA ASP A 127 11.29 26.15 -4.97
C ASP A 127 11.81 25.56 -6.30
N ASN A 128 12.98 24.93 -6.28
CA ASN A 128 13.77 24.54 -7.44
C ASN A 128 13.67 23.06 -7.80
N PHE A 129 13.10 22.24 -6.92
CA PHE A 129 13.03 20.79 -7.12
C PHE A 129 11.60 20.27 -6.98
N MET A 130 11.38 19.14 -7.63
CA MET A 130 10.14 18.39 -7.61
C MET A 130 10.44 16.92 -7.35
N ILE A 131 9.74 16.35 -6.39
CA ILE A 131 9.78 14.92 -6.08
C ILE A 131 8.47 14.31 -6.55
N ILE A 132 8.54 13.35 -7.46
CA ILE A 132 7.39 12.60 -7.95
C ILE A 132 7.48 11.19 -7.38
N ILE A 133 6.44 10.76 -6.67
CA ILE A 133 6.32 9.43 -6.08
C ILE A 133 5.22 8.68 -6.80
N PHE A 134 5.58 7.53 -7.36
CA PHE A 134 4.64 6.59 -7.96
C PHE A 134 4.23 5.55 -6.92
N LEU A 135 2.93 5.43 -6.71
CA LEU A 135 2.29 4.57 -5.72
C LEU A 135 1.32 3.61 -6.40
N ASN A 136 1.08 2.47 -5.78
CA ASN A 136 -0.11 1.67 -6.07
C ASN A 136 -1.36 2.50 -5.74
N SER A 137 -2.42 2.39 -6.55
CA SER A 137 -3.66 3.17 -6.36
C SER A 137 -4.30 2.96 -4.98
N ASN A 138 -4.13 1.77 -4.39
CA ASN A 138 -4.62 1.42 -3.05
C ASN A 138 -3.66 1.81 -1.91
N THR A 139 -2.51 2.40 -2.21
CA THR A 139 -1.57 2.84 -1.18
C THR A 139 -1.99 4.19 -0.61
N GLU A 140 -2.18 4.20 0.70
CA GLU A 140 -2.34 5.43 1.48
C GLU A 140 -1.12 5.63 2.37
N LEU A 141 -0.45 6.77 2.18
CA LEU A 141 0.66 7.20 3.02
C LEU A 141 0.12 8.05 4.18
N ASN A 142 0.41 7.66 5.41
CA ASN A 142 0.09 8.49 6.57
C ASN A 142 1.07 9.68 6.69
N LEU A 143 0.80 10.61 7.61
CA LEU A 143 1.61 11.81 7.79
C LEU A 143 3.10 11.48 8.06
N LYS A 144 3.36 10.50 8.93
CA LYS A 144 4.72 10.08 9.29
C LYS A 144 5.47 9.53 8.08
N GLU A 145 4.81 8.75 7.23
CA GLU A 145 5.40 8.21 5.99
C GLU A 145 5.69 9.33 5.00
N LYS A 146 4.73 10.26 4.78
CA LYS A 146 4.93 11.44 3.93
C LYS A 146 6.14 12.25 4.39
N THR A 147 6.20 12.61 5.68
CA THR A 147 7.32 13.38 6.25
C THR A 147 8.65 12.63 6.11
N SER A 148 8.68 11.33 6.38
CA SER A 148 9.91 10.54 6.25
C SER A 148 10.42 10.46 4.81
N ILE A 149 9.52 10.44 3.82
CA ILE A 149 9.91 10.45 2.41
C ILE A 149 10.44 11.82 2.01
N VAL A 150 9.71 12.89 2.34
CA VAL A 150 10.15 14.26 2.05
C VAL A 150 11.51 14.55 2.66
N GLN A 151 11.70 14.24 3.96
CA GLN A 151 12.96 14.44 4.67
C GLN A 151 14.12 13.70 3.99
N TYR A 152 13.90 12.46 3.52
CA TYR A 152 14.94 11.71 2.83
C TYR A 152 15.46 12.47 1.61
N PHE A 153 14.57 13.05 0.81
CA PHE A 153 14.94 13.84 -0.37
C PHE A 153 15.54 15.18 0.00
N GLU A 154 15.00 15.88 1.00
CA GLU A 154 15.58 17.12 1.51
C GLU A 154 17.02 16.93 1.97
N ASP A 155 17.30 15.86 2.70
CA ASP A 155 18.65 15.50 3.16
C ASP A 155 19.58 15.21 1.97
N GLN A 156 19.11 14.47 0.96
CA GLN A 156 19.93 14.16 -0.22
C GLN A 156 20.23 15.43 -1.04
N ILE A 157 19.21 16.26 -1.30
CA ILE A 157 19.35 17.49 -2.09
C ILE A 157 20.27 18.47 -1.38
N THR A 158 20.09 18.66 -0.06
CA THR A 158 20.92 19.58 0.74
C THR A 158 22.37 19.10 0.77
N LYS A 159 22.61 17.81 0.95
CA LYS A 159 23.97 17.26 1.05
C LYS A 159 24.73 17.26 -0.28
N TYR A 160 24.02 17.10 -1.39
CA TYR A 160 24.59 16.96 -2.74
C TYR A 160 24.14 18.11 -3.67
N GLU A 161 23.94 19.30 -3.10
CA GLU A 161 23.35 20.45 -3.79
C GLU A 161 24.09 20.78 -5.09
N PHE A 162 25.42 20.74 -5.06
CA PHE A 162 26.26 20.97 -6.25
C PHE A 162 25.94 19.97 -7.35
N GLU A 163 25.86 18.68 -7.03
CA GLU A 163 25.58 17.64 -7.99
C GLU A 163 24.18 17.73 -8.58
N PHE A 164 23.17 18.12 -7.77
CA PHE A 164 21.83 18.38 -8.28
C PHE A 164 21.77 19.64 -9.16
N LYS A 165 22.47 20.73 -8.82
CA LYS A 165 22.52 21.95 -9.65
C LYS A 165 23.28 21.75 -10.96
N HIS A 166 24.31 20.92 -10.94
CA HIS A 166 25.16 20.62 -12.10
C HIS A 166 24.99 19.18 -12.56
N PHE A 167 23.76 18.67 -12.65
CA PHE A 167 23.45 17.27 -12.90
C PHE A 167 24.07 16.72 -14.20
N ASN A 168 24.24 17.56 -15.22
CA ASN A 168 24.87 17.19 -16.50
C ASN A 168 26.39 16.98 -16.42
N ALA A 169 27.06 17.53 -15.40
CA ALA A 169 28.51 17.38 -15.25
C ALA A 169 28.88 15.91 -14.99
N ALA A 170 29.97 15.44 -15.60
CA ALA A 170 30.37 14.02 -15.54
C ALA A 170 30.58 13.51 -14.10
N LYS A 171 31.12 14.36 -13.20
CA LYS A 171 31.28 14.02 -11.78
C LYS A 171 29.91 13.91 -11.08
N SER A 172 29.01 14.85 -11.33
CA SER A 172 27.65 14.85 -10.77
C SER A 172 26.87 13.61 -11.18
N ARG A 173 26.90 13.22 -12.48
CA ARG A 173 26.24 11.99 -12.95
C ARG A 173 26.69 10.73 -12.21
N LYS A 174 27.98 10.61 -11.88
CA LYS A 174 28.50 9.49 -11.09
C LYS A 174 27.92 9.47 -9.66
N ILE A 175 27.84 10.63 -9.02
CA ILE A 175 27.26 10.76 -7.69
C ILE A 175 25.76 10.49 -7.72
N LEU A 176 25.02 11.06 -8.68
CA LEU A 176 23.58 10.83 -8.85
C LEU A 176 23.29 9.35 -9.06
N SER A 177 24.06 8.65 -9.91
CA SER A 177 23.92 7.19 -10.08
C SER A 177 24.22 6.40 -8.79
N MET A 178 25.18 6.85 -7.97
CA MET A 178 25.39 6.28 -6.63
C MET A 178 24.17 6.53 -5.73
N LEU A 179 23.55 7.72 -5.80
CA LEU A 179 22.33 8.03 -5.05
C LEU A 179 21.14 7.20 -5.50
N GLU A 180 20.97 6.93 -6.80
CA GLU A 180 19.92 6.02 -7.31
C GLU A 180 20.05 4.62 -6.70
N ASN A 181 21.28 4.09 -6.62
CA ASN A 181 21.54 2.81 -5.98
C ASN A 181 21.19 2.81 -4.48
N LYS A 182 21.50 3.89 -3.77
CA LYS A 182 21.09 4.07 -2.36
C LYS A 182 19.58 4.24 -2.23
N GLY A 183 18.96 4.96 -3.17
CA GLY A 183 17.52 5.16 -3.30
C GLY A 183 16.79 3.84 -3.49
N ASN A 184 17.29 2.95 -4.35
CA ASN A 184 16.76 1.60 -4.52
C ASN A 184 16.78 0.78 -3.21
N ALA A 185 17.88 0.85 -2.46
CA ALA A 185 17.98 0.16 -1.16
C ALA A 185 17.02 0.77 -0.12
N TRP A 186 16.91 2.10 -0.09
CA TRP A 186 15.97 2.83 0.77
C TRP A 186 14.52 2.50 0.42
N LEU A 187 14.16 2.50 -0.86
CA LEU A 187 12.84 2.17 -1.40
C LEU A 187 12.44 0.73 -1.05
N LYS A 188 13.42 -0.19 -1.04
CA LYS A 188 13.21 -1.57 -0.56
C LYS A 188 12.80 -1.62 0.90
N ARG A 189 13.49 -0.84 1.75
CA ARG A 189 13.24 -0.79 3.19
C ARG A 189 11.89 -0.16 3.52
N ILE A 190 11.54 0.96 2.90
CA ILE A 190 10.27 1.66 3.17
C ILE A 190 9.05 0.82 2.76
N ASN A 191 9.08 0.15 1.60
CA ASN A 191 8.02 -0.77 1.20
C ASN A 191 7.86 -1.95 2.17
N LYS A 192 8.98 -2.53 2.65
CA LYS A 192 8.93 -3.60 3.64
C LYS A 192 8.31 -3.12 4.96
N SER A 193 8.66 -1.90 5.38
CA SER A 193 8.06 -1.28 6.56
C SER A 193 6.56 -1.04 6.37
N TYR A 194 6.18 -0.48 5.22
CA TYR A 194 4.78 -0.22 4.87
C TYR A 194 3.94 -1.49 4.92
N LEU A 195 4.36 -2.56 4.25
CA LEU A 195 3.63 -3.83 4.22
C LEU A 195 3.50 -4.47 5.60
N LYS A 196 4.51 -4.32 6.46
CA LYS A 196 4.44 -4.78 7.85
C LYS A 196 3.38 -3.99 8.62
N THR A 197 3.45 -2.66 8.59
CA THR A 197 2.48 -1.80 9.27
C THR A 197 1.06 -2.01 8.73
N TYR A 198 0.91 -2.17 7.42
CA TYR A 198 -0.37 -2.49 6.78
C TYR A 198 -0.93 -3.83 7.29
N LYS A 199 -0.10 -4.89 7.33
CA LYS A 199 -0.49 -6.18 7.89
C LYS A 199 -0.99 -6.03 9.33
N ASP A 200 -0.18 -5.42 10.18
CA ASP A 200 -0.48 -5.29 11.61
C ASP A 200 -1.77 -4.47 11.82
N SER A 201 -1.95 -3.38 11.06
CA SER A 201 -3.16 -2.55 11.10
C SER A 201 -4.40 -3.29 10.59
N TYR A 202 -4.28 -4.08 9.52
CA TYR A 202 -5.39 -4.83 8.95
C TYR A 202 -5.87 -5.92 9.92
N LEU A 203 -4.93 -6.68 10.49
CA LEU A 203 -5.27 -7.72 11.46
C LEU A 203 -5.93 -7.15 12.72
N LYS A 204 -5.40 -6.03 13.24
CA LYS A 204 -6.01 -5.33 14.37
C LYS A 204 -7.42 -4.82 14.04
N LYS A 205 -7.63 -4.25 12.85
CA LYS A 205 -8.95 -3.82 12.40
C LYS A 205 -9.93 -5.00 12.34
N HIS A 206 -9.47 -6.14 11.80
CA HIS A 206 -10.28 -7.34 11.71
C HIS A 206 -10.65 -7.89 13.10
N GLU A 207 -9.73 -7.87 14.05
CA GLU A 207 -9.99 -8.26 15.45
C GLU A 207 -11.08 -7.39 16.07
N ILE A 208 -10.95 -6.06 16.00
CA ILE A 208 -11.93 -5.10 16.54
C ILE A 208 -13.31 -5.29 15.89
N ILE A 209 -13.38 -5.47 14.57
CA ILE A 209 -14.66 -5.70 13.88
C ILE A 209 -15.26 -7.04 14.29
N GLY A 210 -14.44 -8.05 14.53
CA GLY A 210 -14.88 -9.34 15.07
C GLY A 210 -15.50 -9.20 16.46
N GLU A 211 -14.93 -8.39 17.34
CA GLU A 211 -15.49 -8.09 18.66
C GLU A 211 -16.82 -7.33 18.54
N LEU A 212 -16.86 -6.24 17.77
CA LEU A 212 -18.08 -5.46 17.55
C LEU A 212 -19.21 -6.30 16.94
N THR A 213 -18.89 -7.17 15.99
CA THR A 213 -19.90 -8.05 15.37
C THR A 213 -20.50 -8.99 16.41
N ARG A 214 -19.67 -9.56 17.31
CA ARG A 214 -20.18 -10.44 18.39
C ARG A 214 -21.11 -9.73 19.36
N GLU A 215 -20.92 -8.44 19.60
CA GLU A 215 -21.80 -7.64 20.45
C GLU A 215 -23.12 -7.28 19.75
N ILE A 216 -23.08 -7.06 18.44
CA ILE A 216 -24.26 -6.70 17.63
C ILE A 216 -25.10 -7.93 17.28
N ASP A 217 -24.48 -9.10 17.14
CA ASP A 217 -25.12 -10.35 16.73
C ASP A 217 -26.40 -10.68 17.53
N PRO A 218 -26.40 -10.65 18.88
CA PRO A 218 -27.60 -10.90 19.68
C PRO A 218 -28.71 -9.88 19.44
N ILE A 219 -28.36 -8.62 19.17
CA ILE A 219 -29.32 -7.54 18.92
C ILE A 219 -30.02 -7.78 17.57
N ILE A 220 -29.27 -8.18 16.55
CA ILE A 220 -29.85 -8.53 15.24
C ILE A 220 -30.81 -9.69 15.40
N GLU A 221 -30.40 -10.73 16.13
CA GLU A 221 -31.23 -11.92 16.35
C GLU A 221 -32.51 -11.55 17.11
N GLU A 222 -32.41 -10.82 18.22
CA GLU A 222 -33.57 -10.36 19.00
C GLU A 222 -34.57 -9.58 18.14
N VAL A 223 -34.09 -8.58 17.39
CA VAL A 223 -34.95 -7.77 16.51
C VAL A 223 -35.59 -8.63 15.42
N LEU A 224 -34.84 -9.53 14.79
CA LEU A 224 -35.41 -10.37 13.74
C LEU A 224 -36.49 -11.32 14.28
N TYR A 225 -36.28 -11.93 15.45
CA TYR A 225 -37.28 -12.80 16.06
C TYR A 225 -38.52 -12.03 16.52
N GLU A 226 -38.39 -10.77 16.92
CA GLU A 226 -39.53 -9.89 17.22
C GLU A 226 -40.37 -9.57 15.96
N TYR A 227 -39.72 -9.18 14.86
CA TYR A 227 -40.41 -8.76 13.64
C TYR A 227 -40.86 -9.91 12.73
N LEU A 228 -40.23 -11.09 12.85
CA LEU A 228 -40.46 -12.26 11.99
C LEU A 228 -40.98 -13.48 12.80
N GLU A 229 -41.72 -13.24 13.88
CA GLU A 229 -42.20 -14.24 14.86
C GLU A 229 -42.85 -15.51 14.24
N TYR A 230 -43.46 -15.40 13.06
CA TYR A 230 -44.16 -16.51 12.38
C TYR A 230 -43.47 -17.01 11.11
N ILE A 231 -42.24 -16.57 10.85
CA ILE A 231 -41.45 -16.98 9.70
C ILE A 231 -40.58 -18.18 10.09
N GLN A 232 -40.30 -19.06 9.13
CA GLN A 232 -39.44 -20.22 9.35
C GLN A 232 -38.02 -19.80 9.73
N ASP A 233 -37.42 -20.51 10.70
CA ASP A 233 -36.10 -20.18 11.26
C ASP A 233 -34.99 -20.13 10.19
N ASP A 234 -35.09 -20.92 9.12
CA ASP A 234 -34.12 -20.91 8.02
C ASP A 234 -34.10 -19.56 7.28
N ILE A 235 -35.28 -18.95 7.07
CA ILE A 235 -35.40 -17.61 6.47
C ILE A 235 -34.84 -16.57 7.44
N VAL A 236 -35.18 -16.64 8.72
CA VAL A 236 -34.66 -15.72 9.76
C VAL A 236 -33.13 -15.78 9.84
N ASN A 237 -32.57 -16.99 9.83
CA ASN A 237 -31.12 -17.21 9.85
C ASN A 237 -30.42 -16.67 8.59
N ASN A 238 -31.04 -16.83 7.42
CA ASN A 238 -30.50 -16.28 6.17
C ASN A 238 -30.48 -14.74 6.19
N VAL A 239 -31.58 -14.11 6.64
CA VAL A 239 -31.66 -12.64 6.77
C VAL A 239 -30.65 -12.14 7.80
N SER A 240 -30.54 -12.80 8.96
CA SER A 240 -29.55 -12.50 9.99
C SER A 240 -28.13 -12.52 9.43
N LYS A 241 -27.77 -13.59 8.70
CA LYS A 241 -26.47 -13.71 8.04
C LYS A 241 -26.20 -12.57 7.04
N GLU A 242 -27.19 -12.19 6.24
CA GLU A 242 -27.02 -11.12 5.27
C GLU A 242 -26.85 -9.74 5.93
N ILE A 243 -27.61 -9.46 7.00
CA ILE A 243 -27.45 -8.24 7.81
C ILE A 243 -26.05 -8.22 8.45
N LYS A 244 -25.62 -9.32 9.06
CA LYS A 244 -24.28 -9.44 9.68
C LYS A 244 -23.18 -9.16 8.66
N ASN A 245 -23.24 -9.77 7.48
CA ASN A 245 -22.28 -9.52 6.40
C ASN A 245 -22.26 -8.04 5.98
N LYS A 246 -23.43 -7.42 5.80
CA LYS A 246 -23.51 -5.99 5.43
C LYS A 246 -22.94 -5.06 6.50
N ILE A 247 -23.17 -5.35 7.79
CA ILE A 247 -22.60 -4.58 8.90
C ILE A 247 -21.08 -4.74 8.92
N GLN A 248 -20.58 -5.97 8.77
CA GLN A 248 -19.14 -6.21 8.66
C GLN A 248 -18.52 -5.45 7.49
N ASP A 249 -19.12 -5.51 6.31
CA ASP A 249 -18.65 -4.77 5.13
C ASP A 249 -18.62 -3.26 5.38
N MET A 250 -19.66 -2.71 6.03
CA MET A 250 -19.72 -1.29 6.41
C MET A 250 -18.62 -0.91 7.41
N LEU A 251 -18.40 -1.72 8.45
CA LEU A 251 -17.35 -1.50 9.45
C LEU A 251 -15.95 -1.64 8.84
N PHE A 252 -15.76 -2.55 7.88
CA PHE A 252 -14.51 -2.69 7.14
C PHE A 252 -14.28 -1.57 6.13
N GLY A 253 -15.33 -1.03 5.52
CA GLY A 253 -15.27 0.15 4.66
C GLY A 253 -15.01 1.45 5.43
N PHE A 254 -15.38 1.51 6.71
CA PHE A 254 -15.16 2.68 7.55
C PHE A 254 -13.66 2.88 7.83
N ASN A 255 -13.10 4.01 7.38
CA ASN A 255 -11.74 4.42 7.70
C ASN A 255 -11.80 5.51 8.77
N PRO A 256 -11.52 5.23 10.06
CA PRO A 256 -11.63 6.23 11.12
C PRO A 256 -10.65 7.41 10.97
N ASN A 257 -9.67 7.31 10.05
CA ASN A 257 -8.72 8.36 9.73
C ASN A 257 -9.09 9.18 8.48
N SER A 258 -10.32 9.06 7.96
CA SER A 258 -10.79 9.82 6.78
C SER A 258 -11.48 11.16 7.10
N TYR A 259 -11.30 11.67 8.32
CA TYR A 259 -11.77 12.99 8.75
C TYR A 259 -10.59 13.87 9.16
#